data_AF-A0AAJ7RK92-F1
#
_entry.id   AF-A0AAJ7RK92-F1
#
_cell.length_a   1.000
_cell.length_b   1.000
_cell.length_c   1.000
_cell.angle_alpha   90.00
_cell.angle_beta   90.00
_cell.angle_gamma   90.00
#
_symmetry.space_group_name_H-M   'P 1'
#
loop_
_entity.id
_entity.type
_entity.pdbx_description
1 polymer ?
#
loop_
_entity_poly.entity_id
_entity_poly.type
_entity_poly.pdbx_seq_one_letter_code
_entity_poly.pdbx_strand_id
1 'polypeptide(L)'
;MHYSVSLKNLARMQLSAFVHQVELTSLGNILITMKGTVPGFDAVILSTVPVGAGLSSSAALEVATYTFLEKLTGRVSKKQEEKALACQRAEHEFAGVPCGIMDQFISVMGQEDHALLLDCRDLSTKQIPMYDINEFLFLITNSNTPHKLSSSAYCERRDACYEAAKVLGKKSLREATLDDLQVLEIQKMPEYVVKRARHVITEIQRTVDAAAALEKDDFTKFGELMNQSHDSLQKDYEVSSVELDTLVSSAREVKGVLGSRLTGAGFGGCTVTLVRKDAVNEVIDVIKKRYPGKATFYIAKPAGGARYMSTDIAKSDFDSDIENA
;
A
#
# COMPACT_ATOMS: atom_id res chain seq x y z
N MET A 1 19.30 -8.73 4.03
CA MET A 1 19.63 -9.92 3.21
C MET A 1 20.45 -9.44 2.01
N HIS A 2 21.54 -10.13 1.66
CA HIS A 2 22.36 -9.81 0.48
C HIS A 2 21.96 -10.74 -0.68
N TYR A 3 21.71 -10.17 -1.86
CA TYR A 3 21.39 -10.93 -3.08
C TYR A 3 22.26 -10.45 -4.23
N SER A 4 22.76 -11.37 -5.07
CA SER A 4 23.50 -11.07 -6.30
C SER A 4 22.71 -11.59 -7.51
N VAL A 5 22.40 -10.71 -8.46
CA VAL A 5 21.74 -11.07 -9.72
C VAL A 5 22.74 -10.86 -10.86
N SER A 6 23.04 -11.90 -11.64
CA SER A 6 23.92 -11.81 -12.82
C SER A 6 23.13 -12.14 -14.10
N LEU A 7 22.97 -11.13 -14.97
CA LEU A 7 22.11 -11.20 -16.16
C LEU A 7 22.90 -11.33 -17.47
N LYS A 8 23.87 -12.26 -17.54
CA LYS A 8 24.76 -12.38 -18.72
C LYS A 8 24.16 -13.04 -19.96
N ASN A 9 22.97 -13.65 -19.92
CA ASN A 9 22.30 -14.18 -21.11
C ASN A 9 20.78 -14.19 -20.94
N LEU A 10 20.07 -13.37 -21.70
CA LEU A 10 18.59 -13.22 -21.70
C LEU A 10 17.81 -14.53 -21.96
N ALA A 11 18.45 -15.60 -22.42
CA ALA A 11 17.78 -16.86 -22.75
C ALA A 11 17.62 -17.84 -21.57
N ARG A 12 18.36 -17.67 -20.46
CA ARG A 12 18.23 -18.51 -19.25
C ARG A 12 18.64 -17.70 -18.02
N MET A 13 17.68 -17.08 -17.35
CA MET A 13 17.83 -16.62 -15.96
C MET A 13 18.10 -17.85 -15.08
N GLN A 14 19.36 -18.10 -14.71
CA GLN A 14 19.70 -18.98 -13.59
C GLN A 14 19.88 -18.10 -12.34
N LEU A 15 18.82 -17.96 -11.55
CA LEU A 15 18.89 -17.34 -10.23
C LEU A 15 19.31 -18.40 -9.20
N SER A 16 20.43 -18.16 -8.54
CA SER A 16 20.90 -18.96 -7.42
C SER A 16 20.62 -18.24 -6.10
N ALA A 17 19.38 -18.26 -5.60
CA ALA A 17 19.09 -18.07 -4.18
C ALA A 17 17.61 -18.37 -3.87
N PHE A 18 17.41 -19.07 -2.77
CA PHE A 18 16.14 -19.66 -2.33
C PHE A 18 15.43 -18.72 -1.35
N VAL A 19 14.74 -17.68 -1.83
CA VAL A 19 13.67 -16.95 -1.08
C VAL A 19 12.65 -16.38 -2.07
N HIS A 20 11.35 -16.62 -1.79
CA HIS A 20 10.13 -16.21 -2.49
C HIS A 20 10.23 -15.85 -3.97
N GLN A 21 9.93 -16.84 -4.81
CA GLN A 21 9.89 -16.82 -6.28
C GLN A 21 9.14 -15.62 -6.89
N VAL A 22 8.24 -14.95 -6.16
CA VAL A 22 7.36 -13.86 -6.62
C VAL A 22 8.09 -12.51 -6.74
N GLU A 23 8.93 -12.14 -5.76
CA GLU A 23 9.63 -10.82 -5.76
C GLU A 23 10.80 -10.79 -6.75
N LEU A 24 11.44 -11.94 -7.03
CA LEU A 24 12.54 -12.02 -8.01
C LEU A 24 12.04 -12.16 -9.45
N THR A 25 10.82 -12.67 -9.67
CA THR A 25 10.19 -12.68 -11.00
C THR A 25 9.83 -11.28 -11.49
N SER A 26 9.51 -10.31 -10.63
CA SER A 26 9.21 -8.95 -11.09
C SER A 26 10.44 -8.24 -11.68
N LEU A 27 11.65 -8.51 -11.15
CA LEU A 27 12.92 -7.92 -11.60
C LEU A 27 13.28 -8.22 -13.06
N GLY A 28 13.17 -9.49 -13.47
CA GLY A 28 13.49 -9.91 -14.83
C GLY A 28 12.60 -9.25 -15.89
N ASN A 29 11.44 -8.75 -15.49
CA ASN A 29 10.37 -8.38 -16.41
C ASN A 29 10.14 -6.88 -16.50
N ILE A 30 10.59 -6.11 -15.49
CA ILE A 30 10.79 -4.67 -15.66
C ILE A 30 11.70 -4.40 -16.87
N LEU A 31 12.71 -5.25 -17.10
CA LEU A 31 13.58 -5.20 -18.28
C LEU A 31 12.80 -5.24 -19.60
N ILE A 32 11.71 -6.01 -19.65
CA ILE A 32 10.83 -6.14 -20.84
C ILE A 32 9.92 -4.92 -20.96
N THR A 33 9.55 -4.30 -19.85
CA THR A 33 8.77 -3.05 -19.87
C THR A 33 9.59 -1.83 -20.31
N MET A 34 10.91 -1.87 -20.15
CA MET A 34 11.82 -0.83 -20.60
C MET A 34 11.96 -0.84 -22.13
N LYS A 35 11.87 0.34 -22.74
CA LYS A 35 12.10 0.46 -24.19
C LYS A 35 13.59 0.36 -24.51
N GLY A 36 13.95 -0.55 -25.41
CA GLY A 36 15.29 -0.69 -25.98
C GLY A 36 16.22 -1.64 -25.20
N THR A 37 17.47 -1.73 -25.66
CA THR A 37 18.45 -2.67 -25.09
C THR A 37 18.90 -2.24 -23.70
N VAL A 38 18.80 -3.14 -22.72
CA VAL A 38 19.37 -2.97 -21.38
C VAL A 38 20.69 -3.74 -21.32
N PRO A 39 21.83 -3.11 -20.93
CA PRO A 39 23.08 -3.84 -20.76
C PRO A 39 22.99 -4.79 -19.56
N GLY A 40 23.77 -5.86 -19.56
CA GLY A 40 23.93 -6.69 -18.36
C GLY A 40 24.52 -5.87 -17.22
N PHE A 41 24.09 -6.14 -16.00
CA PHE A 41 24.58 -5.50 -14.78
C PHE A 41 24.61 -6.51 -13.64
N ASP A 42 25.39 -6.20 -12.62
CA ASP A 42 25.35 -6.86 -11.32
C ASP A 42 24.83 -5.85 -10.29
N ALA A 43 23.87 -6.26 -9.45
CA ALA A 43 23.25 -5.40 -8.44
C ALA A 43 23.09 -6.14 -7.11
N VAL A 44 23.19 -5.38 -6.02
CA VAL A 44 22.87 -5.82 -4.66
C VAL A 44 21.60 -5.11 -4.21
N ILE A 45 20.66 -5.88 -3.67
CA ILE A 45 19.36 -5.36 -3.23
C ILE A 45 19.28 -5.51 -1.72
N LEU A 46 19.05 -4.39 -1.04
CA LEU A 46 18.77 -4.31 0.39
C LEU A 46 17.39 -3.67 0.57
N SER A 47 16.57 -4.26 1.43
CA SER A 47 15.25 -3.73 1.78
C SER A 47 15.02 -3.88 3.29
N THR A 48 14.48 -2.83 3.89
CA THR A 48 13.97 -2.80 5.26
C THR A 48 12.45 -2.96 5.31
N VAL A 49 11.78 -2.99 4.15
CA VAL A 49 10.33 -3.22 4.07
C VAL A 49 10.05 -4.68 4.46
N PRO A 50 9.24 -4.93 5.50
CA PRO A 50 8.95 -6.28 5.94
C PRO A 50 8.15 -7.04 4.86
N VAL A 51 8.77 -8.10 4.34
CA VAL A 51 8.20 -8.93 3.27
C VAL A 51 6.87 -9.52 3.71
N GLY A 52 5.85 -9.38 2.88
CA GLY A 52 4.53 -9.95 3.12
C GLY A 52 3.74 -9.32 4.27
N ALA A 53 4.15 -8.15 4.78
CA ALA A 53 3.41 -7.43 5.82
C ALA A 53 2.23 -6.59 5.29
N GLY A 54 2.02 -6.54 3.98
CA GLY A 54 1.07 -5.64 3.35
C GLY A 54 1.55 -4.18 3.27
N LEU A 55 2.87 -3.96 3.29
CA LEU A 55 3.53 -2.65 3.12
C LEU A 55 4.25 -2.53 1.76
N SER A 56 3.75 -3.25 0.76
CA SER A 56 4.13 -3.09 -0.65
C SER A 56 5.62 -3.32 -0.97
N SER A 57 6.22 -4.37 -0.39
CA SER A 57 7.61 -4.76 -0.66
C SER A 57 7.91 -5.05 -2.13
N SER A 58 6.95 -5.66 -2.86
CA SER A 58 7.07 -5.92 -4.30
C SER A 58 7.14 -4.62 -5.10
N ALA A 59 6.19 -3.71 -4.89
CA ALA A 59 6.18 -2.42 -5.58
C ALA A 59 7.43 -1.58 -5.29
N ALA A 60 7.93 -1.59 -4.04
CA ALA A 60 9.17 -0.91 -3.69
C ALA A 60 10.37 -1.48 -4.49
N LEU A 61 10.47 -2.80 -4.58
CA LEU A 61 11.50 -3.48 -5.37
C LEU A 61 11.36 -3.19 -6.87
N GLU A 62 10.14 -3.21 -7.38
CA GLU A 62 9.84 -2.94 -8.79
C GLU A 62 10.25 -1.52 -9.17
N VAL A 63 9.80 -0.54 -8.39
CA VAL A 63 10.07 0.87 -8.66
C VAL A 63 11.54 1.19 -8.46
N ALA A 64 12.22 0.62 -7.46
CA ALA A 64 13.66 0.77 -7.27
C ALA A 64 14.44 0.24 -8.48
N THR A 65 14.06 -0.93 -8.98
CA THR A 65 14.66 -1.55 -10.15
C THR A 65 14.44 -0.71 -11.40
N TYR A 66 13.21 -0.24 -11.64
CA TYR A 66 12.91 0.66 -12.75
C TYR A 66 13.77 1.92 -12.68
N THR A 67 13.87 2.54 -11.49
CA THR A 67 14.71 3.73 -11.26
C THR A 67 16.18 3.47 -11.57
N PHE A 68 16.72 2.33 -11.15
CA PHE A 68 18.08 1.92 -11.46
C PHE A 68 18.28 1.77 -12.98
N LEU A 69 17.33 1.15 -13.68
CA LEU A 69 17.42 0.96 -15.13
C LEU A 69 17.31 2.27 -15.92
N GLU A 70 16.47 3.22 -15.49
CA GLU A 70 16.43 4.57 -16.08
C GLU A 70 17.82 5.22 -16.01
N LYS A 71 18.50 5.08 -14.86
CA LYS A 71 19.85 5.62 -14.67
C LYS A 71 20.91 4.88 -15.48
N LEU A 72 20.85 3.55 -15.51
CA LEU A 72 21.80 2.69 -16.23
C LEU A 72 21.72 2.91 -17.75
N THR A 73 20.51 3.08 -18.28
CA THR A 73 20.27 3.19 -19.74
C THR A 73 20.23 4.64 -20.23
N GLY A 74 20.11 5.62 -19.33
CA GLY A 74 19.84 7.02 -19.65
C GLY A 74 18.44 7.26 -20.23
N ARG A 75 17.56 6.24 -20.23
CA ARG A 75 16.19 6.33 -20.75
C ARG A 75 15.24 6.60 -19.60
N VAL A 76 14.95 7.87 -19.37
CA VAL A 76 14.04 8.31 -18.30
C VAL A 76 12.62 8.41 -18.84
N SER A 77 11.65 7.96 -18.05
CA SER A 77 10.22 8.12 -18.33
C SER A 77 9.87 9.60 -18.46
N LYS A 78 9.01 9.96 -19.42
CA LYS A 78 8.62 11.36 -19.60
C LYS A 78 7.70 11.83 -18.47
N LYS A 79 6.88 10.91 -17.98
CA LYS A 79 5.99 11.10 -16.85
C LYS A 79 6.23 10.02 -15.81
N GLN A 80 6.15 10.39 -14.54
CA GLN A 80 6.27 9.44 -13.43
C GLN A 80 5.15 8.38 -13.46
N GLU A 81 3.97 8.71 -13.98
CA GLU A 81 2.85 7.78 -14.18
C GLU A 81 3.24 6.59 -15.09
N GLU A 82 4.04 6.82 -16.13
CA GLU A 82 4.48 5.77 -17.07
C GLU A 82 5.31 4.70 -16.36
N LYS A 83 6.15 5.14 -15.41
CA LYS A 83 6.97 4.27 -14.57
C LYS A 83 6.12 3.43 -13.64
N ALA A 84 5.14 4.04 -12.96
CA ALA A 84 4.24 3.32 -12.07
C ALA A 84 3.40 2.28 -12.82
N LEU A 85 2.86 2.65 -13.98
CA LEU A 85 2.09 1.74 -14.86
C LEU A 85 2.95 0.59 -15.41
N ALA A 86 4.22 0.85 -15.73
CA ALA A 86 5.13 -0.19 -16.18
C ALA A 86 5.44 -1.21 -15.07
N CYS A 87 5.63 -0.73 -13.83
CA CYS A 87 5.80 -1.60 -12.66
C CYS A 87 4.53 -2.42 -12.38
N GLN A 88 3.35 -1.79 -12.41
CA GLN A 88 2.07 -2.50 -12.23
C GLN A 88 1.88 -3.60 -13.29
N ARG A 89 2.21 -3.31 -14.56
CA ARG A 89 2.14 -4.31 -15.62
C ARG A 89 3.06 -5.49 -15.36
N ALA A 90 4.25 -5.26 -14.80
CA ALA A 90 5.16 -6.33 -14.41
C ALA A 90 4.56 -7.23 -13.31
N GLU A 91 3.91 -6.63 -12.30
CA GLU A 91 3.20 -7.35 -11.25
C GLU A 91 2.03 -8.20 -11.82
N HIS A 92 1.25 -7.63 -12.75
CA HIS A 92 0.12 -8.33 -13.38
C HIS A 92 0.55 -9.49 -14.28
N GLU A 93 1.42 -9.21 -15.25
CA GLU A 93 1.75 -10.16 -16.32
C GLU A 93 2.69 -11.27 -15.85
N PHE A 94 3.47 -11.05 -14.79
CA PHE A 94 4.53 -11.99 -14.40
C PHE A 94 4.41 -12.51 -12.98
N ALA A 95 4.08 -11.67 -11.99
CA ALA A 95 3.76 -12.17 -10.66
C ALA A 95 2.33 -12.78 -10.62
N GLY A 96 1.49 -12.45 -11.61
CA GLY A 96 0.12 -12.95 -11.71
C GLY A 96 -0.81 -12.37 -10.64
N VAL A 97 -0.42 -11.24 -10.04
CA VAL A 97 -1.16 -10.59 -8.95
C VAL A 97 -2.02 -9.47 -9.55
N PRO A 98 -3.35 -9.53 -9.48
CA PRO A 98 -4.24 -8.55 -10.09
C PRO A 98 -4.39 -7.28 -9.23
N CYS A 99 -3.28 -6.63 -8.87
CA CYS A 99 -3.25 -5.49 -7.97
C CYS A 99 -3.84 -4.20 -8.58
N GLY A 100 -4.19 -3.24 -7.73
CA GLY A 100 -4.44 -1.86 -8.15
C GLY A 100 -3.16 -1.13 -8.56
N ILE A 101 -3.23 0.18 -8.70
CA ILE A 101 -2.10 1.04 -9.14
C ILE A 101 -1.45 1.81 -7.97
N MET A 102 -2.06 1.75 -6.79
CA MET A 102 -1.73 2.56 -5.62
C MET A 102 -0.28 2.36 -5.15
N ASP A 103 0.17 1.11 -5.03
CA ASP A 103 1.46 0.76 -4.46
C ASP A 103 2.63 1.29 -5.30
N GLN A 104 2.56 1.09 -6.61
CA GLN A 104 3.56 1.61 -7.53
C GLN A 104 3.51 3.14 -7.61
N PHE A 105 2.32 3.77 -7.57
CA PHE A 105 2.21 5.23 -7.59
C PHE A 105 2.86 5.88 -6.38
N ILE A 106 2.56 5.44 -5.15
CA ILE A 106 3.12 6.05 -3.95
C ILE A 106 4.64 5.82 -3.87
N SER A 107 5.12 4.65 -4.30
CA SER A 107 6.56 4.38 -4.33
C SER A 107 7.31 5.21 -5.37
N VAL A 108 6.65 5.64 -6.45
CA VAL A 108 7.24 6.56 -7.46
C VAL A 108 7.13 8.02 -7.03
N MET A 109 5.94 8.44 -6.59
CA MET A 109 5.56 9.86 -6.47
C MET A 109 5.54 10.36 -5.02
N GLY A 110 5.88 9.53 -4.04
CA GLY A 110 5.97 9.96 -2.65
C GLY A 110 6.82 11.21 -2.49
N GLN A 111 6.39 12.11 -1.61
CA GLN A 111 7.13 13.30 -1.24
C GLN A 111 7.24 13.34 0.28
N GLU A 112 8.41 13.72 0.78
CA GLU A 112 8.66 13.86 2.21
C GLU A 112 7.64 14.82 2.83
N ASP A 113 7.11 14.44 4.01
CA ASP A 113 6.06 15.18 4.73
C ASP A 113 4.75 15.40 3.94
N HIS A 114 4.44 14.57 2.93
CA HIS A 114 3.18 14.64 2.19
C HIS A 114 2.47 13.29 2.11
N ALA A 115 1.14 13.33 2.24
CA ALA A 115 0.27 12.27 1.72
C ALA A 115 -0.01 12.52 0.23
N LEU A 116 -0.26 11.45 -0.53
CA LEU A 116 -0.62 11.54 -1.94
C LEU A 116 -2.09 11.18 -2.12
N LEU A 117 -2.92 12.13 -2.53
CA LEU A 117 -4.26 11.84 -3.03
C LEU A 117 -4.16 11.45 -4.51
N LEU A 118 -4.59 10.24 -4.85
CA LEU A 118 -4.60 9.70 -6.20
C LEU A 118 -6.03 9.42 -6.66
N ASP A 119 -6.43 10.03 -7.77
CA ASP A 119 -7.62 9.64 -8.49
C ASP A 119 -7.31 8.46 -9.43
N CYS A 120 -7.67 7.24 -9.04
CA CYS A 120 -7.39 6.05 -9.85
C CYS A 120 -8.17 5.97 -11.19
N ARG A 121 -9.11 6.89 -11.46
CA ARG A 121 -9.87 6.91 -12.73
C ARG A 121 -9.09 7.59 -13.85
N ASP A 122 -8.48 8.74 -13.55
CA ASP A 122 -7.72 9.55 -14.52
C ASP A 122 -6.24 9.70 -14.18
N LEU A 123 -5.80 9.10 -13.07
CA LEU A 123 -4.44 9.10 -12.54
C LEU A 123 -3.94 10.48 -12.08
N SER A 124 -4.84 11.45 -11.93
CA SER A 124 -4.48 12.74 -11.35
C SER A 124 -4.06 12.60 -9.89
N THR A 125 -3.07 13.40 -9.49
CA THR A 125 -2.49 13.37 -8.15
C THR A 125 -2.47 14.74 -7.51
N LYS A 126 -2.59 14.76 -6.18
CA LYS A 126 -2.40 15.95 -5.34
C LYS A 126 -1.56 15.57 -4.13
N GLN A 127 -0.43 16.27 -3.96
CA GLN A 127 0.36 16.20 -2.73
C GLN A 127 -0.37 17.00 -1.66
N ILE A 128 -0.65 16.37 -0.52
CA ILE A 128 -1.28 16.98 0.63
C ILE A 128 -0.21 17.10 1.72
N PRO A 129 0.23 18.33 2.05
CA PRO A 129 1.23 18.52 3.08
C PRO A 129 0.75 18.01 4.44
N MET A 130 1.69 17.49 5.23
CA MET A 130 1.48 16.98 6.58
C MET A 130 2.50 17.60 7.56
N TYR A 131 2.84 18.88 7.40
CA TYR A 131 3.90 19.55 8.15
C TYR A 131 3.63 19.58 9.67
N ASP A 132 2.36 19.70 10.06
CA ASP A 132 1.93 19.80 11.45
C ASP A 132 1.62 18.45 12.11
N ILE A 133 2.00 17.33 11.47
CA ILE A 133 1.95 16.01 12.11
C ILE A 133 2.92 15.91 13.31
N ASN A 134 3.63 16.98 13.69
CA ASN A 134 4.65 16.94 14.74
C ASN A 134 4.14 16.54 16.13
N GLU A 135 2.86 16.58 16.44
CA GLU A 135 2.31 16.03 17.69
C GLU A 135 1.85 14.57 17.54
N PHE A 136 1.69 14.11 16.31
CA PHE A 136 1.15 12.80 15.95
C PHE A 136 2.18 11.93 15.23
N LEU A 137 1.89 10.64 15.13
CA LEU A 137 2.67 9.67 14.38
C LEU A 137 1.71 8.64 13.80
N PHE A 138 2.17 7.95 12.75
CA PHE A 138 1.57 6.71 12.31
C PHE A 138 2.27 5.53 12.97
N LEU A 139 1.57 4.84 13.85
CA LEU A 139 1.99 3.56 14.39
C LEU A 139 1.44 2.44 13.50
N ILE A 140 2.31 1.79 12.76
CA ILE A 140 2.00 0.59 11.99
C ILE A 140 2.18 -0.62 12.91
N THR A 141 1.16 -1.46 13.01
CA THR A 141 1.21 -2.69 13.81
C THR A 141 0.96 -3.89 12.91
N ASN A 142 2.00 -4.70 12.70
CA ASN A 142 1.91 -5.96 11.97
C ASN A 142 1.41 -7.05 12.91
N SER A 143 0.29 -7.68 12.55
CA SER A 143 -0.27 -8.85 13.24
C SER A 143 0.66 -10.07 13.19
N ASN A 144 1.58 -10.13 12.22
CA ASN A 144 2.40 -11.30 11.89
C ASN A 144 1.58 -12.57 11.61
N THR A 145 0.29 -12.43 11.29
CA THR A 145 -0.52 -13.57 10.86
C THR A 145 -0.32 -13.83 9.38
N PRO A 146 -0.19 -15.10 8.95
CA PRO A 146 -0.10 -15.44 7.53
C PRO A 146 -1.34 -14.98 6.76
N HIS A 147 -1.16 -14.42 5.56
CA HIS A 147 -2.24 -14.12 4.62
C HIS A 147 -2.84 -15.42 4.08
N LYS A 148 -3.74 -16.06 4.83
CA LYS A 148 -4.26 -17.40 4.51
C LYS A 148 -5.16 -17.45 3.26
N LEU A 149 -5.65 -16.31 2.76
CA LEU A 149 -6.74 -16.26 1.78
C LEU A 149 -6.61 -15.14 0.71
N SER A 150 -5.51 -14.40 0.66
CA SER A 150 -5.52 -13.05 0.04
C SER A 150 -5.83 -13.02 -1.46
N SER A 151 -5.30 -13.93 -2.28
CA SER A 151 -5.42 -13.81 -3.75
C SER A 151 -6.82 -14.15 -4.28
N SER A 152 -7.40 -15.29 -3.87
CA SER A 152 -8.76 -15.66 -4.30
C SER A 152 -9.81 -14.74 -3.68
N ALA A 153 -9.67 -14.42 -2.39
CA ALA A 153 -10.58 -13.52 -1.70
C ALA A 153 -10.58 -12.12 -2.34
N TYR A 154 -9.41 -11.60 -2.72
CA TYR A 154 -9.32 -10.32 -3.43
C TYR A 154 -10.07 -10.35 -4.77
N CYS A 155 -9.88 -11.40 -5.58
CA CYS A 155 -10.59 -11.57 -6.85
C CYS A 155 -12.11 -11.58 -6.65
N GLU A 156 -12.63 -12.30 -5.66
CA GLU A 156 -14.06 -12.33 -5.34
C GLU A 156 -14.63 -10.92 -5.05
N ARG A 157 -13.91 -10.08 -4.30
CA ARG A 157 -14.37 -8.71 -3.99
C ARG A 157 -14.36 -7.84 -5.24
N ARG A 158 -13.30 -7.94 -6.05
CA ARG A 158 -13.21 -7.23 -7.34
C ARG A 158 -14.38 -7.61 -8.25
N ASP A 159 -14.63 -8.90 -8.40
CA ASP A 159 -15.65 -9.41 -9.31
C ASP A 159 -17.06 -9.03 -8.83
N ALA A 160 -17.31 -9.02 -7.51
CA ALA A 160 -18.54 -8.48 -6.93
C ALA A 160 -18.74 -6.99 -7.25
N CYS A 161 -17.68 -6.18 -7.19
CA CYS A 161 -17.75 -4.77 -7.56
C CYS A 161 -18.02 -4.56 -9.05
N TYR A 162 -17.47 -5.41 -9.93
CA TYR A 162 -17.77 -5.38 -11.37
C TYR A 162 -19.20 -5.78 -11.67
N GLU A 163 -19.72 -6.79 -10.97
CA GLU A 163 -21.11 -7.22 -11.07
C GLU A 163 -22.06 -6.07 -10.69
N ALA A 164 -21.80 -5.41 -9.55
CA ALA A 164 -22.57 -4.23 -9.13
C ALA A 164 -22.53 -3.10 -10.17
N ALA A 165 -21.34 -2.72 -10.66
CA ALA A 165 -21.21 -1.66 -11.65
C ALA A 165 -21.96 -1.99 -12.96
N LYS A 166 -21.90 -3.26 -13.40
CA LYS A 166 -22.61 -3.73 -14.60
C LYS A 166 -24.12 -3.59 -14.45
N VAL A 167 -24.70 -3.98 -13.31
CA VAL A 167 -26.14 -3.88 -13.04
C VAL A 167 -26.59 -2.42 -13.00
N LEU A 168 -25.75 -1.52 -12.47
CA LEU A 168 -26.01 -0.08 -12.45
C LEU A 168 -25.82 0.60 -13.82
N GLY A 169 -25.30 -0.10 -14.82
CA GLY A 169 -24.97 0.48 -16.12
C GLY A 169 -23.82 1.49 -16.06
N LYS A 170 -22.91 1.35 -15.10
CA LYS A 170 -21.79 2.28 -14.84
C LYS A 170 -20.47 1.65 -15.25
N LYS A 171 -19.50 2.47 -15.66
CA LYS A 171 -18.16 1.97 -16.04
C LYS A 171 -17.43 1.40 -14.82
N SER A 172 -17.65 2.01 -13.66
CA SER A 172 -17.10 1.57 -12.38
C SER A 172 -17.94 2.13 -11.23
N LEU A 173 -17.73 1.60 -10.02
CA LEU A 173 -18.37 2.13 -8.81
C LEU A 173 -17.94 3.57 -8.46
N ARG A 174 -16.91 4.13 -9.11
CA ARG A 174 -16.56 5.54 -8.98
C ARG A 174 -17.65 6.49 -9.48
N GLU A 175 -18.50 6.02 -10.39
CA GLU A 175 -19.64 6.79 -10.91
C GLU A 175 -20.91 6.57 -10.07
N ALA A 176 -20.87 5.65 -9.10
CA ALA A 176 -22.01 5.28 -8.28
C ALA A 176 -22.16 6.18 -7.04
N THR A 177 -23.39 6.33 -6.59
CA THR A 177 -23.80 7.10 -5.41
C THR A 177 -24.52 6.18 -4.42
N LEU A 178 -24.84 6.69 -3.23
CA LEU A 178 -25.60 5.92 -2.24
C LEU A 178 -27.02 5.56 -2.71
N ASP A 179 -27.63 6.39 -3.57
CA ASP A 179 -28.96 6.13 -4.12
C ASP A 179 -28.96 4.92 -5.06
N ASP A 180 -27.84 4.66 -5.75
CA ASP A 180 -27.69 3.48 -6.61
C ASP A 180 -27.77 2.16 -5.83
N LEU A 181 -27.50 2.16 -4.52
CA LEU A 181 -27.61 0.94 -3.71
C LEU A 181 -29.06 0.43 -3.67
N GLN A 182 -30.05 1.34 -3.72
CA GLN A 182 -31.46 0.95 -3.80
C GLN A 182 -31.76 0.20 -5.10
N VAL A 183 -31.09 0.56 -6.20
CA VAL A 183 -31.23 -0.14 -7.49
C VAL A 183 -30.74 -1.59 -7.36
N LEU A 184 -29.60 -1.82 -6.71
CA LEU A 184 -29.07 -3.17 -6.47
C LEU A 184 -30.04 -4.00 -5.60
N GLU A 185 -30.63 -3.38 -4.58
CA GLU A 185 -31.61 -4.03 -3.70
C GLU A 185 -32.92 -4.36 -4.45
N ILE A 186 -33.45 -3.45 -5.26
CA ILE A 186 -34.64 -3.66 -6.10
C ILE A 186 -34.42 -4.78 -7.13
N GLN A 187 -33.23 -4.83 -7.73
CA GLN A 187 -32.81 -5.90 -8.64
C GLN A 187 -32.51 -7.22 -7.92
N LYS A 188 -32.65 -7.27 -6.59
CA LYS A 188 -32.43 -8.47 -5.75
C LYS A 188 -31.04 -9.07 -5.93
N MET A 189 -30.03 -8.21 -6.07
CA MET A 189 -28.64 -8.65 -6.11
C MET A 189 -28.27 -9.38 -4.81
N PRO A 190 -27.34 -10.37 -4.87
CA PRO A 190 -26.86 -11.03 -3.66
C PRO A 190 -26.34 -10.03 -2.62
N GLU A 191 -26.59 -10.31 -1.34
CA GLU A 191 -26.25 -9.38 -0.24
C GLU A 191 -24.76 -9.00 -0.25
N TYR A 192 -23.87 -9.95 -0.55
CA TYR A 192 -22.43 -9.69 -0.62
C TYR A 192 -22.10 -8.64 -1.70
N VAL A 193 -22.78 -8.64 -2.85
CA VAL A 193 -22.58 -7.65 -3.93
C VAL A 193 -22.99 -6.26 -3.44
N VAL A 194 -24.15 -6.14 -2.80
CA VAL A 194 -24.66 -4.87 -2.26
C VAL A 194 -23.71 -4.33 -1.19
N LYS A 195 -23.23 -5.18 -0.29
CA LYS A 195 -22.26 -4.82 0.76
C LYS A 195 -20.92 -4.37 0.18
N ARG A 196 -20.35 -5.12 -0.79
CA ARG A 196 -19.09 -4.71 -1.44
C ARG A 196 -19.23 -3.39 -2.17
N ALA A 197 -20.36 -3.16 -2.85
CA ALA A 197 -20.65 -1.89 -3.51
C ALA A 197 -20.78 -0.73 -2.50
N ARG A 198 -21.51 -0.93 -1.40
CA ARG A 198 -21.68 0.06 -0.32
C ARG A 198 -20.34 0.47 0.28
N HIS A 199 -19.47 -0.49 0.57
CA HIS A 199 -18.11 -0.20 1.02
C HIS A 199 -17.39 0.71 0.01
N VAL A 200 -17.27 0.29 -1.24
CA VAL A 200 -16.48 1.03 -2.24
C VAL A 200 -17.03 2.44 -2.48
N ILE A 201 -18.35 2.60 -2.61
CA ILE A 201 -18.99 3.91 -2.83
C ILE A 201 -18.72 4.85 -1.64
N THR A 202 -18.90 4.35 -0.42
CA THR A 202 -18.67 5.17 0.79
C THR A 202 -17.20 5.45 1.04
N GLU A 203 -16.31 4.50 0.75
CA GLU A 203 -14.87 4.65 0.95
C GLU A 203 -14.26 5.66 -0.03
N ILE A 204 -14.77 5.74 -1.26
CA ILE A 204 -14.38 6.79 -2.22
C ILE A 204 -14.70 8.17 -1.65
N GLN A 205 -15.92 8.40 -1.16
CA GLN A 205 -16.29 9.68 -0.56
C GLN A 205 -15.48 9.95 0.72
N ARG A 206 -15.31 8.93 1.57
CA ARG A 206 -14.53 9.04 2.81
C ARG A 206 -13.08 9.43 2.55
N THR A 207 -12.50 8.98 1.44
CA THR A 207 -11.13 9.33 1.03
C THR A 207 -11.05 10.81 0.62
N VAL A 208 -12.05 11.32 -0.10
CA VAL A 208 -12.14 12.75 -0.44
C VAL A 208 -12.30 13.61 0.82
N ASP A 209 -13.16 13.18 1.75
CA ASP A 209 -13.37 13.88 3.02
C ASP A 209 -12.11 13.85 3.89
N ALA A 210 -11.37 12.73 3.89
CA ALA A 210 -10.12 12.57 4.63
C ALA A 210 -9.02 13.46 4.06
N ALA A 211 -8.90 13.57 2.73
CA ALA A 211 -8.01 14.52 2.09
C ALA A 211 -8.34 15.96 2.49
N ALA A 212 -9.62 16.34 2.46
CA ALA A 212 -10.06 17.67 2.89
C ALA A 212 -9.81 17.96 4.39
N ALA A 213 -9.83 16.92 5.24
CA ALA A 213 -9.48 17.03 6.64
C ALA A 213 -7.97 17.26 6.82
N LEU A 214 -7.12 16.50 6.10
CA LEU A 214 -5.66 16.69 6.12
C LEU A 214 -5.25 18.07 5.62
N GLU A 215 -5.88 18.59 4.57
CA GLU A 215 -5.62 19.94 4.05
C GLU A 215 -5.94 21.08 5.03
N LYS A 216 -6.70 20.77 6.09
CA LYS A 216 -7.09 21.71 7.15
C LYS A 216 -6.44 21.37 8.50
N ASP A 217 -5.50 20.42 8.51
CA ASP A 217 -4.86 19.88 9.72
C ASP A 217 -5.87 19.34 10.75
N ASP A 218 -7.06 18.92 10.30
CA ASP A 218 -8.10 18.32 11.14
C ASP A 218 -7.84 16.82 11.33
N PHE A 219 -6.79 16.53 12.10
CA PHE A 219 -6.37 15.17 12.40
C PHE A 219 -7.42 14.38 13.20
N THR A 220 -8.27 15.07 13.96
CA THR A 220 -9.38 14.43 14.69
C THR A 220 -10.38 13.88 13.69
N LYS A 221 -10.82 14.70 12.74
CA LYS A 221 -11.73 14.24 11.68
C LYS A 221 -11.10 13.15 10.82
N PHE A 222 -9.83 13.28 10.48
CA PHE A 222 -9.11 12.25 9.75
C PHE A 222 -9.11 10.90 10.50
N GLY A 223 -8.81 10.92 11.80
CA GLY A 223 -8.86 9.72 12.66
C GLY A 223 -10.26 9.09 12.75
N GLU A 224 -11.32 9.90 12.87
CA GLU A 224 -12.70 9.42 12.80
C GLU A 224 -13.00 8.71 11.47
N LEU A 225 -12.56 9.29 10.36
CA LEU A 225 -12.73 8.70 9.02
C LEU A 225 -11.93 7.40 8.88
N MET A 226 -10.72 7.31 9.44
CA MET A 226 -10.00 6.04 9.54
C MET A 226 -10.83 4.99 10.29
N ASN A 227 -11.46 5.37 11.39
CA ASN A 227 -12.25 4.43 12.18
C ASN A 227 -13.45 3.89 11.40
N GLN A 228 -14.18 4.79 10.73
CA GLN A 228 -15.32 4.43 9.88
C GLN A 228 -14.90 3.56 8.68
N SER A 229 -13.72 3.82 8.11
CA SER A 229 -13.15 2.98 7.04
C SER A 229 -12.96 1.54 7.51
N HIS A 230 -12.34 1.34 8.67
CA HIS A 230 -12.15 -0.02 9.21
C HIS A 230 -13.48 -0.72 9.46
N ASP A 231 -14.45 -0.03 10.06
CA ASP A 231 -15.76 -0.60 10.34
C ASP A 231 -16.46 -1.04 9.04
N SER A 232 -16.30 -0.26 7.96
CA SER A 232 -16.80 -0.64 6.64
C SER A 232 -16.01 -1.80 6.04
N LEU A 233 -14.68 -1.83 6.16
CA LEU A 233 -13.84 -2.95 5.71
C LEU A 233 -14.17 -4.26 6.45
N GLN A 234 -14.52 -4.16 7.73
CA GLN A 234 -14.91 -5.29 8.57
C GLN A 234 -16.31 -5.80 8.21
N LYS A 235 -17.30 -4.90 8.12
CA LYS A 235 -18.74 -5.28 8.06
C LYS A 235 -19.28 -5.35 6.64
N ASP A 236 -18.89 -4.41 5.77
CA ASP A 236 -19.38 -4.31 4.40
C ASP A 236 -18.42 -4.94 3.38
N TYR A 237 -17.11 -4.84 3.58
CA TYR A 237 -16.15 -5.46 2.66
C TYR A 237 -15.70 -6.86 3.08
N GLU A 238 -15.80 -7.16 4.38
CA GLU A 238 -15.42 -8.43 5.01
C GLU A 238 -14.02 -8.89 4.57
N VAL A 239 -13.06 -7.98 4.76
CA VAL A 239 -11.62 -8.22 4.52
C VAL A 239 -10.78 -8.11 5.80
N SER A 240 -11.40 -7.82 6.94
CA SER A 240 -10.69 -7.84 8.22
C SER A 240 -10.46 -9.28 8.72
N SER A 241 -9.86 -9.40 9.89
CA SER A 241 -9.71 -10.66 10.61
C SER A 241 -9.81 -10.41 12.11
N VAL A 242 -10.00 -11.48 12.90
CA VAL A 242 -10.03 -11.37 14.37
C VAL A 242 -8.77 -10.69 14.89
N GLU A 243 -7.62 -10.96 14.27
CA GLU A 243 -6.35 -10.36 14.65
C GLU A 243 -6.31 -8.86 14.35
N LEU A 244 -6.67 -8.44 13.14
CA LEU A 244 -6.73 -7.03 12.77
C LEU A 244 -7.75 -6.27 13.63
N ASP A 245 -8.92 -6.85 13.87
CA ASP A 245 -9.98 -6.27 14.70
C ASP A 245 -9.52 -6.12 16.16
N THR A 246 -8.77 -7.10 16.68
CA THR A 246 -8.19 -7.03 18.03
C THR A 246 -7.15 -5.92 18.13
N LEU A 247 -6.29 -5.76 17.12
CA LEU A 247 -5.30 -4.69 17.08
C LEU A 247 -5.96 -3.31 17.02
N VAL A 248 -6.94 -3.13 16.13
CA VAL A 248 -7.66 -1.85 15.97
C VAL A 248 -8.45 -1.49 17.22
N SER A 249 -9.24 -2.42 17.76
CA SER A 249 -10.03 -2.16 18.98
C SER A 249 -9.13 -1.85 20.18
N SER A 250 -8.03 -2.58 20.36
CA SER A 250 -7.05 -2.32 21.43
C SER A 250 -6.42 -0.93 21.30
N ALA A 251 -6.07 -0.50 20.08
CA ALA A 251 -5.50 0.82 19.85
C ALA A 251 -6.52 1.94 20.16
N ARG A 252 -7.76 1.81 19.68
CA ARG A 252 -8.82 2.84 19.84
C ARG A 252 -9.19 3.14 21.28
N GLU A 253 -8.92 2.24 22.23
CA GLU A 253 -9.21 2.46 23.64
C GLU A 253 -8.20 3.37 24.35
N VAL A 254 -7.02 3.56 23.77
CA VAL A 254 -5.96 4.35 24.39
C VAL A 254 -6.20 5.84 24.16
N LYS A 255 -6.18 6.62 25.24
CA LYS A 255 -6.29 8.07 25.16
C LYS A 255 -5.13 8.63 24.35
N GLY A 256 -5.45 9.43 23.33
CA GLY A 256 -4.46 10.00 22.41
C GLY A 256 -4.36 9.28 21.07
N VAL A 257 -5.06 8.16 20.88
CA VAL A 257 -5.35 7.61 19.55
C VAL A 257 -6.51 8.36 18.91
N LEU A 258 -6.30 8.87 17.71
CA LEU A 258 -7.34 9.56 16.92
C LEU A 258 -8.09 8.59 16.01
N GLY A 259 -7.39 7.60 15.46
CA GLY A 259 -8.00 6.60 14.61
C GLY A 259 -7.10 5.41 14.34
N SER A 260 -7.70 4.26 14.10
CA SER A 260 -6.98 3.04 13.73
C SER A 260 -7.81 2.22 12.74
N ARG A 261 -7.13 1.67 11.72
CA ARG A 261 -7.71 0.82 10.69
C ARG A 261 -6.72 -0.22 10.20
N LEU A 262 -7.22 -1.30 9.62
CA LEU A 262 -6.39 -2.17 8.78
C LEU A 262 -5.86 -1.39 7.57
N THR A 263 -4.70 -1.79 7.06
CA THR A 263 -4.11 -1.24 5.83
C THR A 263 -3.67 -2.36 4.89
N GLY A 264 -3.67 -2.08 3.59
CA GLY A 264 -3.44 -3.07 2.54
C GLY A 264 -4.68 -3.94 2.27
N ALA A 265 -4.45 -5.15 1.76
CA ALA A 265 -5.52 -6.04 1.27
C ALA A 265 -6.38 -6.69 2.38
N GLY A 266 -5.94 -6.66 3.64
CA GLY A 266 -6.59 -7.35 4.75
C GLY A 266 -6.29 -8.86 4.81
N PHE A 267 -7.16 -9.61 5.50
CA PHE A 267 -7.00 -11.03 5.83
C PHE A 267 -5.70 -11.33 6.61
N GLY A 268 -5.31 -10.40 7.48
CA GLY A 268 -4.00 -10.35 8.14
C GLY A 268 -3.18 -9.14 7.71
N GLY A 269 -1.89 -9.12 8.04
CA GLY A 269 -0.99 -8.01 7.73
C GLY A 269 -1.04 -6.92 8.80
N CYS A 270 -1.07 -5.65 8.38
CA CYS A 270 -0.90 -4.52 9.27
C CYS A 270 -2.18 -3.72 9.55
N THR A 271 -2.19 -3.05 10.70
CA THR A 271 -3.02 -1.89 10.97
C THR A 271 -2.17 -0.62 10.95
N VAL A 272 -2.79 0.52 10.67
CA VAL A 272 -2.20 1.86 10.79
C VAL A 272 -3.02 2.68 11.77
N THR A 273 -2.33 3.28 12.75
CA THR A 273 -2.95 4.05 13.83
C THR A 273 -2.39 5.46 13.84
N LEU A 274 -3.25 6.47 13.76
CA LEU A 274 -2.90 7.87 14.01
C LEU A 274 -3.00 8.13 15.51
N VAL A 275 -1.87 8.44 16.13
CA VAL A 275 -1.72 8.53 17.59
C VAL A 275 -0.80 9.68 17.97
N ARG A 276 -1.06 10.32 19.12
CA ARG A 276 -0.14 11.29 19.72
C ARG A 276 1.18 10.63 20.10
N LYS A 277 2.29 11.35 19.93
CA LYS A 277 3.64 10.89 20.26
C LYS A 277 3.77 10.34 21.68
N ASP A 278 3.12 10.99 22.65
CA ASP A 278 3.18 10.63 24.06
C ASP A 278 2.35 9.39 24.43
N ALA A 279 1.41 8.97 23.58
CA ALA A 279 0.54 7.81 23.80
C ALA A 279 1.06 6.52 23.14
N VAL A 280 2.10 6.57 22.31
CA VAL A 280 2.60 5.41 21.54
C VAL A 280 2.94 4.21 22.43
N ASN A 281 3.67 4.43 23.53
CA ASN A 281 4.07 3.35 24.43
C ASN A 281 2.86 2.69 25.10
N GLU A 282 1.86 3.48 25.50
CA GLU A 282 0.62 2.95 26.08
C GLU A 282 -0.15 2.10 25.07
N VAL A 283 -0.23 2.53 23.80
CA VAL A 283 -0.83 1.72 22.72
C VAL A 283 -0.10 0.39 22.55
N ILE A 284 1.23 0.40 22.51
CA ILE A 284 2.03 -0.82 22.37
C ILE A 284 1.77 -1.77 23.54
N ASP A 285 1.74 -1.27 24.77
CA ASP A 285 1.52 -2.08 25.98
C ASP A 285 0.12 -2.69 26.03
N VAL A 286 -0.91 -1.90 25.68
CA VAL A 286 -2.30 -2.38 25.60
C VAL A 286 -2.44 -3.46 24.52
N ILE A 287 -1.86 -3.25 23.34
CA ILE A 287 -1.86 -4.25 22.26
C ILE A 287 -1.15 -5.53 22.71
N LYS A 288 0.07 -5.43 23.27
CA LYS A 288 0.82 -6.61 23.75
C LYS A 288 0.06 -7.42 24.81
N LYS A 289 -0.75 -6.75 25.63
CA LYS A 289 -1.56 -7.41 26.66
C LYS A 289 -2.79 -8.13 26.10
N ARG A 290 -3.41 -7.58 25.05
CA ARG A 290 -4.71 -8.05 24.54
C ARG A 290 -4.61 -8.93 23.31
N TYR A 291 -3.61 -8.68 22.47
CA TYR A 291 -3.39 -9.47 21.27
C TYR A 291 -2.63 -10.74 21.66
N PRO A 292 -3.21 -11.94 21.46
CA PRO A 292 -2.55 -13.20 21.85
C PRO A 292 -1.38 -13.56 20.92
N GLY A 293 -1.36 -13.00 19.71
CA GLY A 293 -0.24 -13.15 18.78
C GLY A 293 0.95 -12.25 19.15
N LYS A 294 2.05 -12.41 18.42
CA LYS A 294 3.23 -11.54 18.57
C LYS A 294 3.16 -10.44 17.52
N ALA A 295 2.72 -9.24 17.91
CA ALA A 295 2.72 -8.09 17.00
C ALA A 295 4.13 -7.47 16.84
N THR A 296 4.41 -6.91 15.67
CA THR A 296 5.58 -6.04 15.41
C THR A 296 5.11 -4.62 15.17
N PHE A 297 5.85 -3.63 15.68
CA PHE A 297 5.47 -2.22 15.64
C PHE A 297 6.49 -1.42 14.85
N TYR A 298 6.02 -0.49 14.03
CA TYR A 298 6.84 0.45 13.28
C TYR A 298 6.27 1.85 13.42
N ILE A 299 7.14 2.83 13.65
CA ILE A 299 6.77 4.24 13.59
C ILE A 299 7.08 4.72 12.17
N ALA A 300 6.07 5.26 11.48
CA ALA A 300 6.21 5.75 10.13
C ALA A 300 5.93 7.25 10.06
N LYS A 301 6.66 7.91 9.15
CA LYS A 301 6.41 9.27 8.69
C LYS A 301 6.28 9.26 7.16
N PRO A 302 5.52 10.19 6.56
CA PRO A 302 5.51 10.34 5.11
C PRO A 302 6.92 10.61 4.58
N ALA A 303 7.37 9.80 3.61
CA ALA A 303 8.73 9.82 3.09
C ALA A 303 8.74 10.05 1.58
N GLY A 304 9.88 10.52 1.07
CA GLY A 304 10.08 10.65 -0.38
C GLY A 304 10.04 9.32 -1.10
N GLY A 305 9.54 9.33 -2.34
CA GLY A 305 9.50 8.20 -3.25
C GLY A 305 10.88 7.84 -3.81
N ALA A 306 10.87 7.02 -4.86
CA ALA A 306 12.08 6.49 -5.45
C ALA A 306 12.99 7.59 -6.02
N ARG A 307 14.24 7.57 -5.55
CA ARG A 307 15.28 8.53 -5.92
C ARG A 307 16.60 7.82 -6.17
N TYR A 308 17.45 8.41 -6.99
CA TYR A 308 18.85 8.03 -7.07
C TYR A 308 19.65 8.88 -6.08
N MET A 309 20.65 8.31 -5.45
CA MET A 309 21.62 9.04 -4.63
C MET A 309 22.98 9.02 -5.36
N SER A 310 23.63 10.18 -5.46
CA SER A 310 25.01 10.24 -5.96
C SER A 310 25.96 9.63 -4.93
N THR A 311 27.03 9.00 -5.40
CA THR A 311 28.09 8.42 -4.56
C THR A 311 28.80 9.44 -3.68
N ASP A 312 28.72 10.73 -4.00
CA ASP A 312 29.34 11.81 -3.21
C ASP A 312 28.56 12.12 -1.92
N ILE A 313 27.27 11.76 -1.85
CA ILE A 313 26.40 11.94 -0.69
C ILE A 313 26.29 10.65 0.14
N ALA A 314 26.43 9.49 -0.52
CA ALA A 314 26.26 8.19 0.14
C ALA A 314 27.25 7.93 1.29
N LYS A 315 28.39 8.62 1.35
CA LYS A 315 29.34 8.50 2.47
C LYS A 315 28.86 9.18 3.76
N SER A 316 28.02 10.22 3.71
CA SER A 316 27.56 10.90 4.94
C SER A 316 26.38 10.19 5.59
N ASP A 317 25.48 9.62 4.78
CA ASP A 317 24.20 9.10 5.29
C ASP A 317 24.31 7.64 5.77
N PHE A 318 25.19 6.83 5.14
CA PHE A 318 25.40 5.43 5.54
C PHE A 318 25.96 5.28 6.96
N ASP A 319 26.79 6.21 7.42
CA ASP A 319 27.35 6.19 8.78
C ASP A 319 26.29 6.56 9.83
N SER A 320 25.27 7.34 9.47
CA SER A 320 24.23 7.79 10.42
C SER A 320 23.09 6.80 10.65
N ASP A 321 22.76 5.98 9.65
CA ASP A 321 21.65 5.03 9.70
C ASP A 321 22.03 3.65 10.29
N ILE A 322 23.33 3.33 10.37
CA ILE A 322 23.82 2.09 11.00
C ILE A 322 23.97 2.25 12.52
N GLU A 323 24.21 3.46 13.03
CA GLU A 323 24.34 3.69 14.49
C GLU A 323 23.01 3.71 15.25
N ASN A 324 21.86 3.78 14.56
CA ASN A 324 20.53 3.88 15.18
C ASN A 324 19.57 2.71 14.86
N ALA A 325 20.08 1.58 14.35
CA ALA A 325 19.29 0.36 14.07
C ALA A 325 19.46 -0.74 15.13
#